data_AF-A0A044U5D6-F1
#
_entry.id   AF-A0A044U5D6-F1
#
_cell.length_a   1.000
_cell.length_b   1.000
_cell.length_c   1.000
_cell.angle_alpha   90.00
_cell.angle_beta   90.00
_cell.angle_gamma   90.00
#
_symmetry.space_group_name_H-M   'P 1'
#
loop_
_entity.id
_entity.type
_entity.pdbx_description
1 polymer ?
#
loop_
_entity_poly.entity_id
_entity_poly.type
_entity_poly.pdbx_seq_one_letter_code
_entity_poly.pdbx_strand_id
1 'polypeptide(L)'
;MISDDEAPNAELACRLAHACYILSNFRLSKENERYRLLEEAYQLCKMTYKPESKNAELLKWSAIIIGILAELESLNHTERVVYMKEFKEFLDKALACTPDASVYHMNGRFCYRVRHSFLH
;
A
#
# COMPACT_ATOMS: atom_id res chain seq x y z
N MET A 1 -16.24 16.82 -17.33
CA MET A 1 -17.25 16.17 -16.47
C MET A 1 -16.58 14.97 -15.85
N ILE A 2 -16.11 15.09 -14.61
CA ILE A 2 -15.68 13.94 -13.81
C ILE A 2 -16.99 13.36 -13.26
N SER A 3 -17.31 12.13 -13.62
CA SER A 3 -18.51 11.44 -13.19
C SER A 3 -18.48 11.19 -11.68
N ASP A 4 -19.44 11.78 -10.96
CA ASP A 4 -19.62 11.68 -9.50
C ASP A 4 -19.91 10.25 -8.99
N ASP A 5 -20.03 9.25 -9.87
CA ASP A 5 -20.28 7.85 -9.51
C ASP A 5 -19.03 7.07 -9.02
N GLU A 6 -17.82 7.60 -9.21
CA GLU A 6 -16.58 6.88 -8.86
C GLU A 6 -16.03 7.22 -7.47
N ALA A 7 -16.33 8.42 -6.97
CA ALA A 7 -15.89 8.92 -5.68
C ALA A 7 -16.26 8.00 -4.49
N PRO A 8 -17.51 7.48 -4.37
CA PRO A 8 -17.87 6.68 -3.21
C PRO A 8 -17.08 5.37 -3.14
N ASN A 9 -16.74 4.75 -4.27
CA ASN A 9 -16.00 3.49 -4.26
C ASN A 9 -14.53 3.69 -3.84
N ALA A 10 -13.90 4.76 -4.31
CA ALA A 10 -12.52 5.10 -3.94
C ALA A 10 -12.40 5.48 -2.46
N GLU A 11 -13.31 6.31 -1.95
CA GLU A 11 -13.31 6.70 -0.55
C GLU A 11 -13.58 5.51 0.37
N LEU A 12 -14.55 4.65 0.03
CA LEU A 12 -14.83 3.42 0.78
C LEU A 12 -13.63 2.47 0.77
N ALA A 13 -12.95 2.31 -0.37
CA ALA A 13 -11.73 1.51 -0.46
C ALA A 13 -10.61 2.06 0.44
N CYS A 14 -10.41 3.38 0.45
CA CYS A 14 -9.42 4.02 1.33
C CYS A 14 -9.76 3.80 2.81
N ARG A 15 -11.03 3.95 3.19
CA ARG A 15 -11.50 3.73 4.57
C ARG A 15 -11.34 2.26 4.99
N LEU A 16 -11.64 1.30 4.10
CA LEU A 16 -11.43 -0.11 4.39
C LEU A 16 -9.94 -0.43 4.52
N ALA A 17 -9.09 0.06 3.60
CA ALA A 17 -7.65 -0.12 3.68
C ALA A 17 -7.09 0.42 5.01
N HIS A 18 -7.54 1.60 5.43
CA HIS A 18 -7.19 2.16 6.72
C HIS A 18 -7.64 1.27 7.90
N ALA A 19 -8.87 0.75 7.86
CA ALA A 19 -9.38 -0.15 8.89
C ALA A 19 -8.58 -1.47 8.95
N CYS A 20 -8.29 -2.09 7.81
CA CYS A 20 -7.46 -3.29 7.72
C CYS A 20 -6.03 -3.02 8.22
N TYR A 21 -5.44 -1.86 7.91
CA TYR A 21 -4.15 -1.46 8.46
C TYR A 21 -4.18 -1.41 9.99
N ILE A 22 -5.15 -0.71 10.57
CA ILE A 22 -5.33 -0.62 12.02
C ILE A 22 -5.48 -2.01 12.64
N LEU A 23 -6.40 -2.84 12.11
CA LEU A 23 -6.64 -4.19 12.59
C LEU A 23 -5.41 -5.09 12.48
N SER A 24 -4.64 -4.97 11.40
CA SER A 24 -3.40 -5.72 11.18
C SER A 24 -2.36 -5.44 12.26
N ASN A 25 -2.30 -4.20 12.77
CA ASN A 25 -1.40 -3.80 13.86
C ASN A 25 -1.78 -4.42 15.21
N PHE A 26 -3.05 -4.85 15.39
CA PHE A 26 -3.50 -5.59 16.58
C PHE A 26 -3.34 -7.12 16.44
N ARG A 27 -2.77 -7.59 15.32
CA ARG A 27 -2.63 -9.03 14.98
C ARG A 27 -1.19 -9.42 14.69
N LEU A 28 -0.21 -8.72 15.28
CA LEU A 28 1.23 -8.97 15.04
C LEU A 28 1.65 -10.42 15.34
N SER A 29 1.09 -11.06 16.37
CA SER A 29 1.39 -12.46 16.72
C SER A 29 0.65 -13.49 15.86
N LYS A 30 -0.25 -13.06 14.98
CA LYS A 30 -1.11 -13.92 14.16
C LYS A 30 -0.90 -13.61 12.68
N GLU A 31 0.27 -13.99 12.18
CA GLU A 31 0.71 -13.61 10.83
C GLU A 31 -0.30 -14.01 9.72
N ASN A 32 -0.89 -15.19 9.79
CA ASN A 32 -1.90 -15.62 8.82
C ASN A 32 -3.17 -14.74 8.82
N GLU A 33 -3.63 -14.28 9.99
CA GLU A 33 -4.76 -13.34 10.08
C GLU A 33 -4.36 -11.97 9.54
N ARG A 34 -3.13 -11.53 9.86
CA ARG A 34 -2.55 -10.28 9.37
C ARG A 34 -2.44 -10.26 7.84
N TYR A 35 -1.92 -11.34 7.24
CA TYR A 35 -1.82 -11.51 5.79
C TYR A 35 -3.19 -11.38 5.12
N ARG A 36 -4.21 -12.10 5.60
CA ARG A 36 -5.56 -12.07 5.00
C ARG A 36 -6.17 -10.68 5.00
N LEU A 37 -6.08 -9.94 6.11
CA LEU A 37 -6.60 -8.58 6.22
C LEU A 37 -5.92 -7.62 5.26
N LEU A 38 -4.60 -7.72 5.14
CA LEU A 38 -3.81 -6.85 4.27
C LEU A 38 -4.03 -7.20 2.79
N GLU A 39 -4.11 -8.49 2.45
CA GLU A 39 -4.37 -8.96 1.10
C GLU A 39 -5.78 -8.54 0.64
N GLU A 40 -6.79 -8.62 1.51
CA GLU A 40 -8.14 -8.12 1.23
C GLU A 40 -8.14 -6.62 0.92
N ALA A 41 -7.45 -5.81 1.75
CA ALA A 41 -7.30 -4.38 1.50
C ALA A 41 -6.56 -4.09 0.20
N TYR A 42 -5.50 -4.85 -0.10
CA TYR A 42 -4.71 -4.69 -1.31
C TYR A 42 -5.53 -4.98 -2.57
N GLN A 43 -6.27 -6.09 -2.59
CA GLN A 43 -7.14 -6.44 -3.72
C GLN A 43 -8.21 -5.38 -3.96
N LEU A 44 -8.85 -4.87 -2.91
CA LEU A 44 -9.82 -3.79 -3.06
C LEU A 44 -9.18 -2.52 -3.63
N CYS A 45 -8.01 -2.12 -3.12
CA CYS A 45 -7.28 -0.97 -3.64
C CYS A 45 -6.91 -1.15 -5.11
N LYS A 46 -6.50 -2.35 -5.51
CA LYS A 46 -6.14 -2.70 -6.89
C LYS A 46 -7.35 -2.67 -7.82
N MET A 47 -8.50 -3.17 -7.38
CA MET A 47 -9.76 -3.14 -8.15
C MET A 47 -10.28 -1.72 -8.35
N THR A 48 -10.08 -0.86 -7.35
CA THR A 48 -10.54 0.53 -7.39
C THR A 48 -9.56 1.46 -8.10
N TYR A 49 -8.28 1.07 -8.19
CA TYR A 49 -7.25 1.84 -8.88
C TYR A 49 -7.49 1.86 -10.39
N LYS A 50 -7.74 3.07 -10.92
CA LYS A 50 -7.74 3.34 -12.36
C LYS A 50 -6.50 4.15 -12.73
N PRO A 51 -5.76 3.79 -13.79
CA PRO A 51 -4.56 4.53 -14.21
C PRO A 51 -4.79 6.03 -14.42
N GLU A 52 -6.00 6.41 -14.84
CA GLU A 52 -6.41 7.79 -15.09
C GLU A 52 -6.80 8.54 -13.80
N SER A 53 -7.11 7.81 -12.72
CA SER A 53 -7.52 8.39 -11.44
C SER A 53 -6.31 8.86 -10.64
N LYS A 54 -6.20 10.18 -10.43
CA LYS A 54 -5.18 10.81 -9.58
C LYS A 54 -5.61 10.88 -8.11
N ASN A 55 -6.22 9.82 -7.59
CA ASN A 55 -6.62 9.80 -6.19
C ASN A 55 -5.38 9.57 -5.31
N ALA A 56 -4.82 10.67 -4.81
CA ALA A 56 -3.62 10.68 -3.97
C ALA A 56 -3.80 9.84 -2.68
N GLU A 57 -5.01 9.82 -2.12
CA GLU A 57 -5.31 9.05 -0.92
C GLU A 57 -5.33 7.54 -1.20
N LEU A 58 -5.95 7.14 -2.32
CA LEU A 58 -5.94 5.74 -2.75
C LEU A 58 -4.51 5.27 -3.03
N LEU A 59 -3.70 6.06 -3.74
CA LEU A 59 -2.30 5.75 -4.00
C LEU A 59 -1.48 5.59 -2.72
N LYS A 60 -1.70 6.49 -1.74
CA LYS A 60 -1.06 6.42 -0.42
C LYS A 60 -1.44 5.12 0.31
N TRP A 61 -2.72 4.81 0.42
CA TRP A 61 -3.16 3.60 1.14
C TRP A 61 -2.73 2.32 0.44
N SER A 62 -2.77 2.27 -0.90
CA SER A 62 -2.20 1.17 -1.68
C SER A 62 -0.73 0.95 -1.33
N ALA A 63 0.07 2.02 -1.31
CA ALA A 63 1.49 1.96 -0.94
C ALA A 63 1.70 1.50 0.51
N ILE A 64 0.90 1.98 1.47
CA ILE A 64 1.01 1.54 2.87
C ILE A 64 0.73 0.04 2.98
N ILE A 65 -0.39 -0.44 2.44
CA ILE A 65 -0.81 -1.84 2.58
C ILE A 65 0.20 -2.78 1.94
N ILE A 66 0.61 -2.50 0.69
CA ILE A 66 1.56 -3.36 -0.02
C ILE A 66 2.96 -3.32 0.60
N GLY A 67 3.37 -2.17 1.16
CA GLY A 67 4.61 -2.05 1.90
C GLY A 67 4.64 -2.95 3.14
N ILE A 68 3.50 -3.11 3.82
CA ILE A 68 3.38 -4.00 4.98
C ILE A 68 3.31 -5.46 4.53
N LEU A 69 2.60 -5.78 3.44
CA LEU A 69 2.60 -7.13 2.85
C LEU A 69 4.01 -7.59 2.50
N ALA A 70 4.82 -6.72 1.90
CA ALA A 70 6.22 -6.99 1.57
C ALA A 70 7.12 -7.20 2.80
N GLU A 71 6.68 -6.80 3.99
CA GLU A 71 7.40 -6.95 5.27
C GLU A 71 7.00 -8.21 6.05
N LEU A 72 6.05 -9.02 5.56
CA LEU A 72 5.65 -10.27 6.22
C LEU A 72 6.73 -11.35 6.12
N GLU A 73 6.96 -12.11 7.19
CA GLU A 73 8.05 -13.09 7.28
C GLU A 73 7.76 -14.34 6.46
N SER A 74 6.49 -14.77 6.40
CA SER A 74 6.03 -15.89 5.58
C SER A 74 6.23 -15.71 4.07
N LEU A 75 6.49 -14.49 3.60
CA LEU A 75 6.56 -14.20 2.18
C LEU A 75 7.87 -14.70 1.58
N ASN A 76 7.79 -15.46 0.48
CA ASN A 76 9.00 -15.92 -0.20
C ASN A 76 9.70 -14.77 -0.94
N HIS A 77 10.96 -14.97 -1.33
CA HIS A 77 11.76 -13.91 -1.96
C HIS A 77 11.11 -13.36 -3.25
N THR A 78 10.55 -14.24 -4.08
CA THR A 78 9.92 -13.86 -5.36
C THR A 78 8.70 -12.99 -5.13
N GLU A 79 7.80 -13.41 -4.24
CA GLU A 79 6.60 -12.64 -3.87
C GLU A 79 6.98 -11.28 -3.27
N ARG A 80 8.01 -11.25 -2.42
CA ARG A 80 8.51 -10.01 -1.82
C ARG A 80 8.99 -9.02 -2.88
N VAL A 81 9.73 -9.49 -3.88
CA VAL A 81 10.21 -8.65 -4.99
C VAL A 81 9.04 -8.08 -5.80
N VAL A 82 7.99 -8.88 -6.04
CA VAL A 82 6.77 -8.41 -6.73
C VAL A 82 6.09 -7.30 -5.95
N TYR A 83 5.83 -7.50 -4.65
CA TYR A 83 5.20 -6.45 -3.83
C TYR A 83 6.08 -5.22 -3.68
N MET A 84 7.41 -5.35 -3.58
CA MET A 84 8.31 -4.19 -3.53
C MET A 84 8.31 -3.39 -4.83
N LYS A 85 8.18 -4.04 -5.99
CA LYS A 85 8.06 -3.36 -7.28
C LYS A 85 6.76 -2.56 -7.35
N GLU A 86 5.63 -3.20 -7.06
CA GLU A 86 4.32 -2.54 -7.06
C GLU A 86 4.24 -1.44 -5.99
N PHE A 87 4.85 -1.64 -4.81
CA PHE A 87 5.02 -0.62 -3.78
C PHE A 87 5.67 0.64 -4.35
N LYS A 88 6.79 0.48 -5.06
CA LYS A 88 7.53 1.60 -5.64
C LYS A 88 6.69 2.34 -6.68
N GLU A 89 5.93 1.61 -7.51
CA GLU A 89 5.03 2.20 -8.50
C GLU A 89 3.93 3.06 -7.86
N PHE A 90 3.28 2.58 -6.79
CA PHE A 90 2.27 3.37 -6.06
C PHE A 90 2.90 4.56 -5.33
N LEU A 91 4.06 4.36 -4.71
CA LEU A 91 4.78 5.41 -3.99
C LEU A 91 5.20 6.55 -4.93
N ASP A 92 5.74 6.23 -6.10
CA ASP A 92 6.15 7.25 -7.09
C ASP A 92 4.95 8.06 -7.60
N LYS A 93 3.82 7.40 -7.85
CA LYS A 93 2.57 8.07 -8.24
C LYS A 93 2.04 8.95 -7.11
N ALA A 94 2.12 8.50 -5.85
CA ALA A 94 1.73 9.28 -4.69
C ALA A 94 2.63 10.52 -4.50
N LEU A 95 3.94 10.38 -4.71
CA LEU A 95 4.92 11.47 -4.69
C LEU A 95 4.68 12.51 -5.79
N ALA A 96 4.17 12.08 -6.96
CA ALA A 96 3.84 12.95 -8.08
C ALA A 96 2.53 13.73 -7.90
N CYS A 97 1.74 13.42 -6.87
CA CYS A 97 0.51 14.12 -6.52
C CYS A 97 0.82 15.26 -5.51
N THR A 98 -0.05 15.48 -4.51
CA THR A 98 0.24 16.33 -3.34
C THR A 98 0.61 15.44 -2.15
N PRO A 99 1.87 14.99 -2.04
CA PRO A 99 2.30 14.07 -0.98
C PRO A 99 2.18 14.71 0.40
N ASP A 100 1.69 13.94 1.36
CA ASP A 100 1.69 14.30 2.77
C ASP A 100 2.97 13.79 3.47
N ALA A 101 3.11 14.11 4.76
CA ALA A 101 4.27 13.69 5.56
C ALA A 101 4.45 12.15 5.59
N SER A 102 3.36 11.39 5.51
CA SER A 102 3.43 9.92 5.52
C SER A 102 4.03 9.37 4.23
N VAL A 103 3.71 9.98 3.08
CA VAL A 103 4.30 9.59 1.77
C VAL A 103 5.81 9.88 1.77
N TYR A 104 6.23 11.03 2.27
CA TYR A 104 7.65 11.34 2.42
C TYR A 104 8.37 10.37 3.38
N HIS A 105 7.73 10.04 4.50
CA HIS A 105 8.27 9.07 5.45
C HIS A 105 8.44 7.68 4.82
N MET A 106 7.43 7.19 4.08
CA MET A 106 7.51 5.92 3.35
C MET A 106 8.66 5.93 2.34
N ASN A 107 8.82 7.02 1.59
CA ASN A 107 9.93 7.15 0.65
C ASN A 107 11.30 7.12 1.35
N GLY A 108 11.44 7.82 2.48
CA GLY A 108 12.65 7.77 3.29
C GLY A 108 12.97 6.36 3.79
N ARG A 109 11.97 5.63 4.32
CA ARG A 109 12.13 4.24 4.76
C ARG A 109 12.53 3.32 3.61
N PHE A 110 11.93 3.49 2.43
CA PHE A 110 12.25 2.70 1.25
C PHE A 110 13.69 2.94 0.78
N CYS A 111 14.11 4.19 0.63
CA CYS A 111 15.48 4.53 0.24
C CYS A 111 16.52 4.01 1.24
N TYR A 112 16.23 4.11 2.55
CA TYR A 112 17.09 3.55 3.59
C TYR A 112 17.20 2.03 3.44
N ARG A 113 16.07 1.33 3.26
CA ARG A 113 16.02 -0.13 3.12
C ARG A 113 16.80 -0.60 1.88
N VAL A 114 16.52 -0.04 0.71
CA VAL A 114 17.22 -0.40 -0.54
C VAL A 114 18.73 -0.21 -0.41
N ARG A 115 19.19 0.84 0.29
CA ARG A 115 20.64 1.02 0.51
C ARG A 115 21.27 -0.07 1.39
N HIS A 116 20.56 -0.55 2.40
CA HIS A 116 21.13 -1.48 3.39
C HIS A 116 20.78 -2.95 3.13
N SER A 117 19.74 -3.24 2.35
CA SER A 117 19.28 -4.60 2.04
C SER A 117 19.97 -5.24 0.84
N PHE A 118 20.74 -4.49 0.05
CA PHE A 118 21.58 -5.02 -1.04
C PHE A 118 23.01 -5.39 -0.59
N LEU A 119 23.27 -5.48 0.73
CA LEU A 119 24.59 -5.78 1.30
C LEU A 119 24.67 -7.11 2.08
N HIS A 120 23.63 -7.95 2.04
CA HIS A 120 23.63 -9.32 2.56
C HIS A 120 22.96 -10.26 1.56
#